data_AF-A0A4Y2NH30-F1
#
_entry.id   AF-A0A4Y2NH30-F1
#
_cell.length_a   1.000
_cell.length_b   1.000
_cell.length_c   1.000
_cell.angle_alpha   90.00
_cell.angle_beta   90.00
_cell.angle_gamma   90.00
#
_symmetry.space_group_name_H-M   'P 1'
#
loop_
_entity.id
_entity.type
_entity.pdbx_description
1 polymer ?
#
loop_
_entity_poly.entity_id
_entity_poly.type
_entity_poly.pdbx_seq_one_letter_code
_entity_poly.pdbx_strand_id
1 'polypeptide(L)'
;MENVSDPIVGKSFLERFELLIDVKNRRLLDGLTSLYVKGTVSRNKSLGFTLVAGNYPFHSLLLKYPKLFSANLDPNTNKGTIKHCIETKGLRCMLGLCV
;
A
#
# COMPACT_ATOMS: atom_id res chain seq x y z
N MET A 1 -6.00 11.52 27.88
CA MET A 1 -6.15 11.56 26.41
C MET A 1 -4.80 11.23 25.82
N GLU A 2 -4.67 10.08 25.18
CA GLU A 2 -3.40 9.60 24.65
C GLU A 2 -3.08 10.34 23.35
N ASN A 3 -1.94 11.01 23.30
CA ASN A 3 -1.49 11.76 22.14
C ASN A 3 -0.91 10.79 21.11
N VAL A 4 -1.74 10.34 20.16
CA VAL A 4 -1.27 9.54 19.03
C VAL A 4 -0.45 10.47 18.14
N SER A 5 0.88 10.28 18.15
CA SER A 5 1.80 11.18 17.44
C SER A 5 1.64 11.11 15.92
N ASP A 6 1.23 9.95 15.39
CA ASP A 6 1.07 9.70 13.96
C ASP A 6 -0.18 8.84 13.67
N PRO A 7 -1.39 9.43 13.64
CA PRO A 7 -2.61 8.69 13.37
C PRO A 7 -2.64 8.17 11.92
N ILE A 8 -2.96 6.89 11.75
CA ILE A 8 -3.10 6.23 10.45
C ILE A 8 -4.59 6.10 10.12
N VAL A 9 -4.99 6.59 8.94
CA VAL A 9 -6.36 6.47 8.45
C VAL A 9 -6.52 5.21 7.61
N GLY A 10 -7.38 4.30 8.05
CA GLY A 10 -7.67 3.06 7.33
C GLY A 10 -8.65 3.24 6.17
N LYS A 11 -8.65 2.28 5.24
CA LYS A 11 -9.56 2.25 4.08
C LYS A 11 -11.04 2.34 4.48
N SER A 12 -11.46 1.60 5.51
CA SER A 12 -12.85 1.59 5.98
C SER A 12 -13.34 2.96 6.45
N PHE A 13 -12.44 3.80 6.97
CA PHE A 13 -12.74 5.18 7.31
C PHE A 13 -12.95 6.02 6.04
N LEU A 14 -12.04 5.90 5.07
CA LEU A 14 -12.16 6.61 3.80
C LEU A 14 -13.46 6.27 3.08
N GLU A 15 -13.83 4.98 3.03
CA GLU A 15 -15.08 4.52 2.42
C GLU A 15 -16.31 5.06 3.14
N ARG A 16 -16.32 5.03 4.49
CA ARG A 16 -17.46 5.49 5.30
C ARG A 16 -17.77 6.97 5.11
N PHE A 17 -16.76 7.79 4.89
CA PHE A 17 -16.88 9.24 4.76
C PHE A 17 -16.68 9.75 3.32
N GLU A 18 -16.64 8.83 2.35
CA GLU A 18 -16.45 9.13 0.92
C GLU A 18 -15.21 10.01 0.66
N LEU A 19 -14.14 9.80 1.42
CA LEU A 19 -12.92 10.60 1.33
C LEU A 19 -12.02 10.08 0.21
N LEU A 20 -11.59 10.97 -0.68
CA LEU A 20 -10.71 10.65 -1.81
C LEU A 20 -9.33 11.26 -1.60
N ILE A 21 -8.29 10.42 -1.70
CA ILE A 21 -6.90 10.86 -1.58
C ILE A 21 -6.38 11.25 -2.97
N ASP A 22 -6.07 12.54 -3.15
CA ASP A 22 -5.43 13.07 -4.35
C ASP A 22 -3.95 13.35 -4.06
N VAL A 23 -3.13 12.31 -4.27
CA VAL A 23 -1.68 12.34 -4.02
C VAL A 23 -0.98 13.38 -4.91
N LYS A 24 -1.42 13.50 -6.18
CA LYS A 24 -0.83 14.40 -7.17
C LYS A 24 -0.91 15.86 -6.70
N ASN A 25 -2.08 16.26 -6.23
CA ASN A 25 -2.34 17.63 -5.77
C ASN A 25 -2.14 17.80 -4.25
N ARG A 26 -1.71 16.74 -3.55
CA ARG A 26 -1.47 16.71 -2.10
C ARG A 26 -2.69 17.22 -1.34
N ARG A 27 -3.86 16.64 -1.58
CA ARG A 27 -5.10 17.02 -0.90
C ARG A 27 -5.96 15.80 -0.58
N LEU A 28 -6.76 15.92 0.47
CA LEU A 28 -7.85 15.01 0.79
C LEU A 28 -9.16 15.69 0.39
N LEU A 29 -9.95 15.01 -0.42
CA LEU A 29 -11.23 15.48 -0.93
C LEU A 29 -12.36 14.81 -0.16
N ASP A 30 -13.41 15.57 0.12
CA ASP A 30 -14.73 15.05 0.48
C ASP A 30 -15.48 14.71 -0.81
N GLY A 31 -15.80 13.44 -1.00
CA GLY A 31 -16.49 12.93 -2.19
C GLY A 31 -17.94 13.40 -2.32
N LEU A 32 -18.57 13.81 -1.22
CA LEU A 32 -19.94 14.32 -1.23
C LEU A 32 -20.00 15.80 -1.62
N THR A 33 -19.11 16.61 -1.06
CA THR A 33 -19.18 18.07 -1.20
C THR A 33 -18.15 18.65 -2.16
N SER A 34 -17.19 17.85 -2.62
CA SER A 34 -16.00 18.30 -3.36
C SER A 34 -15.13 19.32 -2.61
N LEU A 35 -15.37 19.54 -1.31
CA LEU A 35 -14.47 20.30 -0.46
C LEU A 35 -13.15 19.54 -0.30
N TYR A 36 -12.07 20.28 -0.05
CA TYR A 36 -10.78 19.65 0.14
C TYR A 36 -9.98 20.32 1.26
N VAL A 37 -9.13 19.51 1.88
CA VAL A 37 -8.10 19.96 2.80
C VAL A 37 -6.74 19.69 2.16
N LYS A 38 -5.86 20.69 2.20
CA LYS A 38 -4.48 20.54 1.70
C LYS A 38 -3.70 19.62 2.64
N GLY A 39 -3.18 18.54 2.08
CA GLY A 39 -2.27 17.63 2.76
C GLY A 39 -0.88 18.27 2.91
N THR A 40 -0.21 17.90 3.99
CA THR A 40 1.20 18.25 4.21
C THR A 40 2.05 16.99 4.02
N VAL A 41 3.24 17.15 3.46
CA VAL A 41 4.21 16.06 3.39
C VAL A 41 5.06 16.13 4.64
N SER A 42 5.05 15.06 5.43
CA SER A 42 5.91 14.98 6.60
C SER A 42 7.37 14.96 6.13
N ARG A 43 8.22 15.73 6.83
CA ARG A 43 9.67 15.71 6.62
C ARG A 43 10.35 14.53 7.33
N ASN A 44 9.59 13.79 8.12
CA ASN A 44 10.06 12.59 8.77
C ASN A 44 10.46 11.60 7.68
N LYS A 45 11.63 10.97 7.81
CA LYS A 45 11.94 9.80 7.00
C LYS A 45 10.81 8.82 7.23
N SER A 46 9.98 8.59 6.21
CA SER A 46 9.12 7.43 6.22
C SER A 46 10.08 6.26 6.34
N LEU A 47 10.15 5.66 7.52
CA LEU A 47 10.32 4.22 7.59
C LEU A 47 9.27 3.74 6.59
N GLY A 48 9.68 3.15 5.46
CA GLY A 48 8.71 2.61 4.53
C GLY A 48 7.89 1.51 5.22
N PHE A 49 7.46 0.51 4.48
CA PHE A 49 7.24 -0.78 5.12
C PHE A 49 8.61 -1.33 5.60
N THR A 50 9.18 -0.74 6.66
CA THR A 50 10.39 -1.26 7.30
C THR A 50 9.93 -2.45 8.10
N LEU A 51 10.26 -3.61 7.56
CA LEU A 51 9.82 -4.91 8.03
C LEU A 51 9.97 -5.08 9.54
N VAL A 52 11.01 -4.48 10.12
CA VAL A 52 11.27 -4.54 11.55
C VAL A 52 12.00 -3.29 12.00
N ALA A 53 11.39 -2.50 12.89
CA ALA A 53 12.18 -1.59 13.73
C ALA A 53 12.93 -2.43 14.77
N GLY A 54 14.22 -2.17 14.97
CA GLY A 54 15.16 -3.07 15.67
C GLY A 54 14.83 -3.44 17.13
N ASN A 55 13.78 -2.85 17.72
CA ASN A 55 13.45 -3.00 19.14
C ASN A 55 12.17 -3.83 19.42
N TYR A 56 11.61 -4.53 18.43
CA TYR A 56 10.42 -5.37 18.64
C TYR A 56 10.78 -6.79 19.08
N PRO A 57 9.98 -7.43 19.95
CA PRO A 57 10.28 -8.74 20.57
C PRO A 57 10.43 -9.89 19.57
N PHE A 58 9.93 -9.71 18.34
CA PHE A 58 10.01 -10.72 17.28
C PHE A 58 11.13 -10.45 16.27
N HIS A 59 11.97 -9.44 16.49
CA HIS A 59 13.00 -9.05 15.53
C HIS A 59 13.97 -10.19 15.18
N SER A 60 14.42 -10.93 16.19
CA SER A 60 15.28 -12.10 16.01
C SER A 60 14.59 -13.25 15.26
N LEU A 61 13.28 -13.41 15.39
CA LEU A 61 12.50 -14.42 14.67
C LEU A 61 12.32 -14.03 13.20
N LEU A 62 12.00 -12.77 12.92
CA LEU A 62 11.80 -12.26 11.56
C LEU A 62 13.11 -12.33 10.74
N LEU A 63 14.26 -12.06 11.38
CA LEU A 63 15.59 -12.21 10.76
C LEU A 63 15.94 -13.66 10.39
N LYS A 64 15.30 -14.68 11.00
CA LYS A 64 15.50 -16.09 10.62
C LYS A 64 14.83 -16.45 9.30
N TYR A 65 13.83 -15.67 8.87
CA TYR A 65 13.04 -15.94 7.67
C TYR A 65 13.04 -14.77 6.69
N PRO A 66 14.22 -14.28 6.25
CA PRO A 66 14.31 -13.10 5.40
C PRO A 66 13.58 -13.27 4.06
N LYS A 67 13.49 -14.51 3.56
CA LYS A 67 12.81 -14.86 2.30
C LYS A 67 11.29 -14.66 2.35
N LEU A 68 10.66 -14.66 3.53
CA LEU A 68 9.22 -14.38 3.66
C LEU A 68 8.89 -12.91 3.39
N PHE A 69 9.91 -12.05 3.48
CA PHE A 69 9.75 -10.62 3.52
C PHE A 69 10.57 -9.89 2.45
N SER A 70 11.42 -10.61 1.74
CA SER A 70 12.03 -10.15 0.50
C SER A 70 10.95 -10.08 -0.58
N ALA A 71 10.13 -9.02 -0.58
CA ALA A 71 9.68 -8.51 -1.87
C ALA A 71 10.95 -8.28 -2.68
N ASN A 72 11.07 -8.90 -3.86
CA ASN A 72 12.19 -8.68 -4.76
C ASN A 72 12.28 -7.17 -5.05
N LEU A 73 13.14 -6.47 -4.30
CA LEU A 73 13.49 -5.07 -4.52
C LEU A 73 14.58 -4.93 -5.59
N ASP A 74 14.95 -6.03 -6.25
CA ASP A 74 15.90 -6.01 -7.34
C ASP A 74 15.13 -5.77 -8.66
N PRO A 75 15.20 -4.56 -9.25
CA PRO A 75 14.59 -4.29 -10.55
C PRO A 75 15.27 -5.08 -11.69
N ASN A 76 16.37 -5.79 -11.41
CA ASN A 76 17.17 -6.50 -12.39
C ASN A 76 17.14 -8.03 -12.25
N THR A 77 16.25 -8.59 -11.43
CA THR A 77 16.06 -10.04 -11.42
C THR A 77 15.47 -10.45 -12.76
N ASN A 78 16.31 -11.10 -13.56
CA ASN A 78 16.03 -11.75 -14.84
C ASN A 78 14.57 -12.20 -14.90
N LYS A 79 13.77 -11.50 -15.72
CA LYS A 79 12.37 -11.85 -16.00
C LYS A 79 12.36 -13.18 -16.75
N GLY A 80 12.50 -14.30 -16.03
CA GLY A 80 12.02 -15.56 -16.52
C GLY A 80 10.54 -15.36 -16.84
N THR A 81 10.17 -15.54 -18.11
CA THR A 81 8.80 -15.34 -18.60
C THR A 81 7.88 -16.38 -17.99
N ILE A 82 7.53 -16.21 -16.72
CA ILE A 82 6.52 -17.02 -16.05
C ILE A 82 5.17 -16.39 -16.41
N LYS A 83 4.47 -17.03 -17.34
CA LYS A 83 3.07 -16.70 -17.64
C LYS A 83 2.19 -17.38 -16.60
N HIS A 84 1.69 -16.61 -15.64
CA HIS A 84 0.63 -17.07 -14.73
C HIS A 84 -0.72 -16.93 -15.44
N CYS A 85 -1.29 -18.05 -15.92
CA CYS A 85 -2.64 -18.08 -16.47
C CYS A 85 -3.64 -18.44 -15.36
N ILE A 86 -4.67 -17.63 -15.17
CA ILE A 86 -5.84 -18.01 -14.36
C ILE A 86 -6.92 -18.45 -15.36
N GLU A 87 -7.16 -19.75 -15.46
CA GLU A 87 -8.29 -20.27 -16.23
C GLU A 87 -9.59 -20.05 -15.46
N THR A 88 -10.36 -19.03 -15.84
CA THR A 88 -11.72 -18.85 -15.36
C THR A 88 -12.69 -19.50 -16.35
N LYS A 89 -13.36 -20.60 -15.95
CA LYS A 89 -14.50 -21.14 -16.69
C LYS A 89 -15.76 -20.32 -16.36
N GLY A 90 -15.89 -19.15 -16.98
CA GLY A 90 -17.05 -18.27 -16.90
C GLY A 90 -17.62 -17.98 -18.29
N LEU A 91 -18.92 -17.68 -18.38
CA LEU A 91 -19.62 -17.41 -19.65
C LEU A 91 -18.99 -16.24 -20.41
N ARG A 92 -18.80 -16.44 -21.71
CA ARG A 92 -18.19 -15.53 -22.71
C ARG A 92 -18.52 -14.05 -22.51
N CYS A 93 -17.49 -13.22 -22.39
CA CYS A 93 -17.40 -11.92 -23.07
C CYS A 93 -15.92 -11.59 -23.35
N MET A 94 -15.59 -11.45 -24.63
CA MET A 94 -14.26 -11.07 -25.11
C MET A 94 -13.92 -9.64 -24.69
N LEU A 95 -12.77 -9.46 -24.07
CA LEU A 95 -11.84 -8.34 -24.32
C LEU A 95 -10.54 -8.70 -23.61
N GLY A 96 -9.60 -9.23 -24.39
CA GLY A 96 -8.24 -9.46 -23.92
C GLY A 96 -7.59 -8.12 -23.62
N LEU A 97 -7.33 -7.87 -22.33
CA LEU A 97 -6.25 -6.99 -21.94
C LEU A 97 -5.10 -7.88 -21.48
N CYS A 98 -4.09 -8.03 -22.34
CA CYS A 98 -2.75 -8.34 -21.87
C CYS A 98 -2.27 -7.19 -20.99
N VAL A 99 -1.91 -7.49 -19.76
CA VAL A 99 -0.89 -6.76 -19.01
C VAL A 99 0.18 -7.77 -18.62
#